data_AF-A0A1S6HRM2-F1
#
_entry.id   AF-A0A1S6HRM2-F1
#
_cell.length_a   1.000
_cell.length_b   1.000
_cell.length_c   1.000
_cell.angle_alpha   90.00
_cell.angle_beta   90.00
_cell.angle_gamma   90.00
#
_symmetry.space_group_name_H-M   'P 1'
#
loop_
_entity.id
_entity.type
_entity.pdbx_description
1 polymer ?
#
loop_
_entity_poly.entity_id
_entity_poly.type
_entity_poly.pdbx_seq_one_letter_code
_entity_poly.pdbx_strand_id
1 'polypeptide(L)'
;MAITFNHLNLLASAHSDAVKIFVDVLGLEIGSRPNFPFKGQWLYQGDQALVHIIESEEEQACRLGHIAFDINMSLPELTMKLQQQALKYNIFQVPDSSIVQVFVKLGDLVFELQTKHVNSQQAFDIFSHHQELL
;
A
#
# COMPACT_ATOMS: atom_id res chain seq x y z
N MET A 1 7.55 18.65 6.88
CA MET A 1 6.88 18.30 5.61
C MET A 1 5.72 17.38 5.91
N ALA A 2 4.60 17.53 5.20
CA ALA A 2 3.34 16.86 5.55
C ALA A 2 3.27 15.39 5.11
N ILE A 3 3.93 15.03 4.00
CA ILE A 3 4.01 13.67 3.44
C ILE A 3 5.28 13.51 2.59
N THR A 4 5.71 12.26 2.36
CA THR A 4 6.68 11.86 1.32
C THR A 4 6.07 10.75 0.48
N PHE A 5 6.19 10.81 -0.85
CA PHE A 5 5.73 9.70 -1.71
C PHE A 5 6.48 8.42 -1.37
N ASN A 6 5.73 7.33 -1.17
CA ASN A 6 6.29 6.03 -0.85
C ASN A 6 6.23 5.10 -2.07
N HIS A 7 5.03 4.72 -2.49
CA HIS A 7 4.85 3.83 -3.63
C HIS A 7 3.50 4.00 -4.34
N LEU A 8 3.45 3.45 -5.55
CA LEU A 8 2.25 3.23 -6.35
C LEU A 8 1.78 1.78 -6.21
N ASN A 9 0.50 1.55 -6.01
CA ASN A 9 -0.06 0.21 -6.12
C ASN A 9 -0.90 0.03 -7.37
N LEU A 10 -0.71 -1.10 -8.03
CA LEU A 10 -1.48 -1.53 -9.20
C LEU A 10 -2.13 -2.88 -8.92
N LEU A 11 -3.40 -3.00 -9.29
CA LEU A 11 -4.08 -4.27 -9.39
C LEU A 11 -4.01 -4.70 -10.84
N ALA A 12 -3.36 -5.84 -11.10
CA ALA A 12 -3.08 -6.28 -12.45
C ALA A 12 -3.22 -7.79 -12.60
N SER A 13 -3.78 -8.24 -13.71
CA SER A 13 -3.84 -9.68 -14.01
C SER A 13 -2.45 -10.26 -14.28
N ALA A 14 -2.32 -11.58 -14.11
CA ALA A 14 -1.09 -12.31 -14.44
C ALA A 14 -0.68 -12.20 -15.92
N HIS A 15 -1.61 -11.79 -16.80
CA HIS A 15 -1.38 -11.59 -18.23
C HIS A 15 -1.13 -10.12 -18.61
N SER A 16 -1.16 -9.20 -17.65
CA SER A 16 -0.93 -7.77 -17.91
C SER A 16 0.50 -7.48 -18.37
N ASP A 17 0.67 -6.43 -19.16
CA ASP A 17 1.99 -5.93 -19.56
C ASP A 17 2.66 -5.05 -18.48
N ALA A 18 2.07 -4.94 -17.29
CA ALA A 18 2.56 -4.04 -16.23
C ALA A 18 4.03 -4.32 -15.87
N VAL A 19 4.38 -5.59 -15.64
CA VAL A 19 5.77 -5.97 -15.31
C VAL A 19 6.70 -5.63 -16.47
N LYS A 20 6.32 -5.89 -17.73
CA LYS A 20 7.16 -5.57 -18.89
C LYS A 20 7.40 -4.06 -19.01
N ILE A 21 6.37 -3.25 -18.79
CA ILE A 21 6.52 -1.79 -18.82
C ILE A 21 7.46 -1.33 -17.70
N PHE A 22 7.25 -1.75 -16.46
CA PHE A 22 8.06 -1.25 -15.35
C PHE A 22 9.48 -1.80 -15.31
N VAL A 23 9.68 -3.07 -15.67
CA VAL A 23 10.98 -3.75 -15.64
C VAL A 23 11.71 -3.56 -16.96
N ASP A 24 11.15 -4.06 -18.07
CA ASP A 24 11.89 -4.11 -19.34
C ASP A 24 12.01 -2.73 -20.01
N VAL A 25 11.02 -1.84 -19.83
CA VAL A 25 11.02 -0.50 -20.44
C VAL A 25 11.56 0.57 -19.49
N LEU A 26 11.13 0.56 -18.22
CA LEU A 26 11.47 1.61 -17.25
C LEU A 26 12.64 1.25 -16.31
N GLY A 27 13.11 0.00 -16.33
CA GLY A 27 14.31 -0.43 -15.62
C GLY A 27 14.15 -0.58 -14.10
N LEU A 28 12.94 -0.79 -13.59
CA LEU A 28 12.74 -1.22 -12.20
C LEU A 28 13.12 -2.68 -12.02
N GLU A 29 13.49 -3.07 -10.80
CA GLU A 29 13.91 -4.43 -10.48
C GLU A 29 12.87 -5.12 -9.60
N ILE A 30 12.57 -6.40 -9.89
CA ILE A 30 11.75 -7.21 -8.97
C ILE A 30 12.55 -7.45 -7.69
N GLY A 31 11.99 -7.07 -6.54
CA GLY A 31 12.69 -7.16 -5.26
C GLY A 31 11.93 -7.89 -4.18
N SER A 32 12.40 -7.71 -2.94
CA SER A 32 11.86 -8.35 -1.75
C SER A 32 10.41 -7.95 -1.49
N ARG A 33 9.63 -8.85 -0.91
CA ARG A 33 8.23 -8.62 -0.59
C ARG A 33 7.91 -9.23 0.78
N PRO A 34 7.22 -8.49 1.68
CA PRO A 34 6.66 -9.07 2.90
C PRO A 34 5.77 -10.27 2.60
N ASN A 35 5.60 -11.16 3.57
CA ASN A 35 4.81 -12.39 3.41
C ASN A 35 3.29 -12.12 3.47
N PHE A 36 2.80 -11.32 2.53
CA PHE A 36 1.38 -11.01 2.39
C PHE A 36 0.58 -12.24 1.91
N PRO A 37 -0.69 -12.37 2.32
CA PRO A 37 -1.54 -13.53 2.00
C PRO A 37 -2.09 -13.54 0.56
N PHE A 38 -1.61 -12.63 -0.31
CA PHE A 38 -2.00 -12.51 -1.71
C PHE A 38 -0.76 -12.55 -2.61
N LYS A 39 -0.95 -12.81 -3.90
CA LYS A 39 0.12 -12.80 -4.90
C LYS A 39 0.42 -11.40 -5.40
N GLY A 40 1.63 -11.19 -5.88
CA GLY A 40 2.08 -9.90 -6.39
C GLY A 40 3.59 -9.75 -6.43
N GLN A 41 4.05 -8.60 -6.90
CA GLN A 41 5.47 -8.24 -7.01
C GLN A 41 5.70 -6.84 -6.45
N TRP A 42 6.83 -6.66 -5.77
CA TRP A 42 7.38 -5.34 -5.51
C TRP A 42 8.46 -5.02 -6.53
N LEU A 43 8.37 -3.84 -7.12
CA LEU A 43 9.33 -3.31 -8.08
C LEU A 43 10.09 -2.15 -7.45
N TYR A 44 11.40 -2.19 -7.58
CA TYR A 44 12.35 -1.35 -6.88
C TYR A 44 13.12 -0.45 -7.83
N GLN A 45 13.42 0.76 -7.35
CA GLN A 45 14.41 1.66 -7.92
C GLN A 45 15.59 1.73 -6.95
N GLY A 46 16.64 0.96 -7.22
CA GLY A 46 17.72 0.74 -6.24
C GLY A 46 17.14 0.14 -4.96
N ASP A 47 17.39 0.76 -3.81
CA ASP A 47 16.90 0.29 -2.52
C ASP A 47 15.45 0.70 -2.20
N GLN A 48 14.81 1.51 -3.06
CA GLN A 48 13.46 2.03 -2.83
C GLN A 48 12.40 1.19 -3.52
N ALA A 49 11.49 0.59 -2.74
CA ALA A 49 10.29 -0.04 -3.26
C ALA A 49 9.34 1.03 -3.82
N LEU A 50 9.08 1.02 -5.13
CA LEU A 50 8.38 2.11 -5.82
C LEU A 50 7.00 1.71 -6.37
N VAL A 51 6.85 0.47 -6.83
CA VAL A 51 5.59 -0.04 -7.37
C VAL A 51 5.25 -1.40 -6.76
N HIS A 52 4.06 -1.52 -6.17
CA HIS A 52 3.50 -2.78 -5.70
C HIS A 52 2.43 -3.25 -6.68
N ILE A 53 2.69 -4.35 -7.39
CA ILE A 53 1.69 -5.00 -8.23
C ILE A 53 1.04 -6.11 -7.42
N ILE A 54 -0.27 -6.05 -7.23
CA ILE A 54 -1.07 -7.13 -6.66
C ILE A 54 -1.78 -7.86 -7.79
N GLU A 55 -1.67 -9.19 -7.80
CA GLU A 55 -2.34 -10.02 -8.80
C GLU A 55 -3.85 -9.94 -8.61
N SER A 56 -4.56 -9.58 -9.68
CA SER A 56 -6.02 -9.57 -9.73
C SER A 56 -6.51 -10.73 -10.60
N GLU A 57 -7.64 -11.33 -10.22
CA GLU A 57 -8.32 -12.34 -11.03
C GLU A 57 -9.09 -11.75 -12.23
N GLU A 58 -9.17 -10.42 -12.34
CA GLU A 58 -9.81 -9.75 -13.47
C GLU A 58 -8.96 -9.92 -14.74
N GLU A 59 -9.50 -10.62 -15.73
CA GLU A 59 -8.77 -11.18 -16.88
C GLU A 59 -7.96 -10.16 -17.71
N GLN A 60 -8.36 -8.87 -17.73
CA GLN A 60 -7.84 -7.88 -18.69
C GLN A 60 -7.58 -6.48 -18.11
N ALA A 61 -7.64 -6.30 -16.80
CA ALA A 61 -7.48 -4.98 -16.19
C ALA A 61 -6.10 -4.80 -15.55
N CYS A 62 -5.45 -3.68 -15.87
CA CYS A 62 -4.49 -3.04 -14.99
C CYS A 62 -5.14 -1.75 -14.50
N ARG A 63 -5.33 -1.61 -13.19
CA ARG A 63 -5.92 -0.42 -12.59
C ARG A 63 -5.12 0.06 -11.40
N LEU A 64 -5.27 1.33 -11.10
CA LEU A 64 -4.75 1.92 -9.87
C LEU A 64 -5.44 1.27 -8.67
N GLY A 65 -4.64 0.78 -7.71
CA GLY A 65 -5.13 0.36 -6.39
C GLY A 65 -5.13 1.55 -5.45
N HIS A 66 -3.95 1.90 -4.96
CA HIS A 66 -3.74 3.02 -4.05
C HIS A 66 -2.44 3.79 -4.34
N ILE A 67 -2.34 4.99 -3.76
CA ILE A 67 -1.11 5.77 -3.69
C ILE A 67 -0.70 5.86 -2.22
N ALA A 68 0.55 5.50 -1.94
CA ALA A 68 1.06 5.45 -0.58
C ALA A 68 2.00 6.62 -0.26
N PHE A 69 1.91 7.09 0.98
CA PHE A 69 2.75 8.15 1.51
C PHE A 69 3.28 7.79 2.89
N ASP A 70 4.56 8.07 3.13
CA ASP A 70 5.08 8.18 4.49
C ASP A 70 4.56 9.47 5.13
N ILE A 71 4.08 9.35 6.36
CA ILE A 71 3.63 10.49 7.16
C ILE A 71 4.54 10.72 8.37
N ASN A 72 4.76 11.99 8.70
CA ASN A 72 5.45 12.38 9.94
C ASN A 72 4.44 12.62 11.08
N MET A 73 3.49 11.70 11.25
CA MET A 73 2.53 11.69 12.34
C MET A 73 2.49 10.30 12.96
N SER A 74 2.32 10.23 14.27
CA SER A 74 2.06 8.96 14.95
C SER A 74 0.66 8.42 14.60
N LEU A 75 0.45 7.11 14.76
CA LEU A 75 -0.87 6.52 14.55
C LEU A 75 -1.98 7.21 15.38
N PRO A 76 -1.81 7.50 16.69
CA PRO A 76 -2.83 8.23 17.47
C PRO A 76 -3.10 9.64 16.96
N GLU A 77 -2.08 10.35 16.49
CA GLU A 77 -2.26 11.70 15.94
C GLU A 77 -3.06 11.66 14.64
N LEU A 78 -2.73 10.73 13.75
CA LEU A 78 -3.45 10.57 12.48
C LEU A 78 -4.91 10.17 12.73
N THR A 79 -5.16 9.16 13.55
CA THR A 79 -6.53 8.68 13.81
C THR A 79 -7.39 9.73 14.49
N MET A 80 -6.83 10.50 15.43
CA MET A 80 -7.52 11.64 16.03
C MET A 80 -7.96 12.67 14.97
N LYS A 81 -7.07 13.03 14.04
CA LYS A 81 -7.40 13.97 12.95
C LYS A 81 -8.50 13.41 12.03
N LEU A 82 -8.41 12.13 11.63
CA LEU A 82 -9.40 11.49 10.77
C LEU A 82 -10.78 11.43 11.46
N GLN A 83 -10.82 11.09 12.75
CA GLN A 83 -12.03 11.06 13.56
C GLN A 83 -12.68 12.45 13.71
N GLN A 84 -11.87 13.49 13.97
CA GLN A 84 -12.37 14.88 14.05
C GLN A 84 -13.03 15.35 12.76
N GLN A 85 -12.61 14.83 11.61
CA GLN A 85 -13.19 15.13 10.30
C GLN A 85 -14.27 14.13 9.87
N ALA A 86 -14.64 13.17 10.73
CA ALA A 86 -15.57 12.08 10.44
C ALA A 86 -15.22 11.28 9.17
N LEU A 87 -13.93 11.13 8.87
CA LEU A 87 -13.44 10.35 7.73
C LEU A 87 -13.32 8.88 8.13
N LYS A 88 -13.85 7.99 7.28
CA LYS A 88 -13.68 6.54 7.43
C LYS A 88 -12.26 6.13 7.04
N TYR A 89 -11.70 5.19 7.80
CA TYR A 89 -10.38 4.63 7.53
C TYR A 89 -10.27 3.21 8.06
N ASN A 90 -9.37 2.42 7.46
CA ASN A 90 -8.97 1.11 7.95
C ASN A 90 -7.49 1.14 8.36
N ILE A 91 -7.09 0.31 9.32
CA ILE A 91 -5.71 0.19 9.77
C ILE A 91 -5.29 -1.27 9.63
N PHE A 92 -4.16 -1.50 8.96
CA PHE A 92 -3.55 -2.81 8.83
C PHE A 92 -2.08 -2.77 9.23
N GLN A 93 -1.55 -3.91 9.65
CA GLN A 93 -0.13 -4.09 9.90
C GLN A 93 0.54 -4.77 8.70
N VAL A 94 1.71 -4.27 8.30
CA VAL A 94 2.56 -4.96 7.33
C VAL A 94 3.19 -6.17 8.01
N PRO A 95 3.08 -7.39 7.44
CA PRO A 95 3.63 -8.61 8.01
C PRO A 95 5.09 -8.46 8.45
N ASP A 96 5.41 -9.05 9.60
CA ASP A 96 6.78 -9.13 10.14
C ASP A 96 7.47 -7.76 10.34
N SER A 97 6.70 -6.68 10.49
CA SER A 97 7.23 -5.32 10.62
C SER A 97 6.49 -4.48 11.68
N SER A 98 7.08 -3.34 12.05
CA SER A 98 6.44 -2.32 12.90
C SER A 98 5.65 -1.27 12.10
N ILE A 99 5.58 -1.42 10.78
CA ILE A 99 4.88 -0.50 9.89
C ILE A 99 3.38 -0.79 9.97
N VAL A 100 2.61 0.27 10.17
CA VAL A 100 1.15 0.25 10.06
C VAL A 100 0.72 1.14 8.90
N GLN A 101 -0.29 0.67 8.19
CA GLN A 101 -0.85 1.30 7.01
C GLN A 101 -2.27 1.75 7.35
N VAL A 102 -2.54 3.04 7.15
CA VAL A 102 -3.89 3.61 7.33
C VAL A 102 -4.48 3.96 5.97
N PHE A 103 -5.56 3.29 5.60
CA PHE A 103 -6.22 3.45 4.31
C PHE A 103 -7.38 4.44 4.42
N VAL A 104 -7.41 5.44 3.53
CA VAL A 104 -8.45 6.48 3.48
C VAL A 104 -8.98 6.63 2.06
N LYS A 105 -10.30 6.70 1.90
CA LYS A 105 -10.95 6.91 0.58
C LYS A 105 -10.98 8.38 0.19
N LEU A 106 -10.71 8.67 -1.08
CA LEU A 106 -10.97 9.94 -1.73
C LEU A 106 -11.67 9.71 -3.08
N GLY A 107 -13.01 9.65 -3.07
CA GLY A 107 -13.77 9.25 -4.27
C GLY A 107 -13.43 7.81 -4.64
N ASP A 108 -12.95 7.58 -5.87
CA ASP A 108 -12.50 6.25 -6.32
C ASP A 108 -11.02 5.98 -6.00
N LEU A 109 -10.30 6.98 -5.49
CA LEU A 109 -8.90 6.84 -5.11
C LEU A 109 -8.76 6.37 -3.66
N VAL A 110 -7.72 5.59 -3.40
CA VAL A 110 -7.35 5.15 -2.06
C VAL A 110 -5.97 5.71 -1.72
N PHE A 111 -5.86 6.33 -0.54
CA PHE A 111 -4.57 6.70 0.03
C PHE A 111 -4.17 5.73 1.13
N GLU A 112 -2.94 5.23 1.04
CA GLU A 112 -2.27 4.48 2.09
C GLU A 112 -1.31 5.42 2.83
N LEU A 113 -1.49 5.59 4.14
CA LEU A 113 -0.61 6.42 4.98
C LEU A 113 0.22 5.51 5.87
N GLN A 114 1.53 5.47 5.63
CA GLN A 114 2.48 4.66 6.40
C GLN A 114 3.01 5.43 7.60
N THR A 115 2.86 4.81 8.78
CA THR A 115 3.48 5.26 10.02
C THR A 115 3.97 4.05 10.83
N LYS A 116 4.63 4.31 11.95
CA LYS A 116 5.12 3.26 12.85
C LYS A 116 4.19 3.09 14.03
N HIS A 117 3.99 1.83 14.42
CA HIS A 117 3.31 1.52 15.66
C HIS A 117 4.30 1.50 16.83
N VAL A 118 4.06 2.35 17.85
CA VAL A 118 4.98 2.52 18.97
C VAL A 118 4.67 1.54 20.13
N ASN A 119 3.48 0.93 20.15
CA ASN A 119 3.01 0.18 21.31
C ASN A 119 2.67 -1.28 20.96
N SER A 120 3.54 -2.23 21.27
CA SER A 120 3.45 -3.65 20.82
C SER A 120 2.23 -4.45 21.29
N GLN A 121 1.30 -3.87 22.06
CA GLN A 121 0.15 -4.56 22.65
C GLN A 121 -1.14 -4.51 21.82
N GLN A 122 -1.23 -3.62 20.83
CA GLN A 122 -2.38 -3.57 19.92
C GLN A 122 -2.04 -4.29 18.62
N ALA A 123 -2.72 -5.42 18.37
CA ALA A 123 -2.63 -6.14 17.12
C ALA A 123 -3.62 -5.54 16.10
N PHE A 124 -3.15 -5.32 14.87
CA PHE A 124 -4.01 -4.99 13.73
C PHE A 124 -4.07 -6.18 12.79
N ASP A 125 -5.14 -6.25 12.02
CA ASP A 125 -5.26 -7.25 10.97
C ASP A 125 -4.17 -7.04 9.90
N ILE A 126 -3.77 -8.13 9.26
CA ILE A 126 -2.88 -8.07 8.10
C ILE A 126 -3.73 -7.72 6.88
N PHE A 127 -3.25 -6.77 6.10
CA PHE A 127 -3.91 -6.39 4.86
C PHE A 127 -4.10 -7.60 3.94
N SER A 128 -5.31 -7.76 3.41
CA SER A 128 -5.64 -8.75 2.40
C SER A 128 -6.24 -8.10 1.16
N HIS A 129 -6.14 -8.79 0.03
CA HIS A 129 -6.74 -8.34 -1.21
C HIS A 129 -8.25 -8.10 -0.99
N HIS A 130 -8.78 -6.96 -1.48
CA HIS A 130 -10.15 -6.45 -1.33
C HIS A 130 -10.52 -5.67 -0.05
N GLN A 131 -9.64 -5.55 0.95
CA GLN A 131 -9.98 -4.91 2.22
C GLN A 131 -9.55 -3.45 2.35
N GLU A 132 -9.02 -2.83 1.29
CA GLU A 132 -8.50 -1.46 1.36
C GLU A 132 -9.53 -0.53 2.00
N LEU A 133 -10.82 -0.66 1.62
CA LEU A 133 -11.93 0.11 2.16
C LEU A 133 -13.27 -0.64 2.06
N LEU A 134 -13.43 -1.73 2.81
CA LEU A 134 -14.77 -2.18 3.21
C LEU A 134 -15.41 -1.12 4.13
#